data_AF-A0A6A4GFT0-F1
#
_entry.id   AF-A0A6A4GFT0-F1
#
_cell.length_a   1.000
_cell.length_b   1.000
_cell.length_c   1.000
_cell.angle_alpha   90.00
_cell.angle_beta   90.00
_cell.angle_gamma   90.00
#
_symmetry.space_group_name_H-M   'P 1'
#
loop_
_entity.id
_entity.type
_entity.pdbx_description
1 polymer ?
#
loop_
_entity_poly.entity_id
_entity_poly.type
_entity_poly.pdbx_seq_one_letter_code
_entity_poly.pdbx_strand_id
1 'polypeptide(L)' 'PDLSPIENAWKYLEKQVKKQQQQPKNTDELWAALKEEWNQLSFTGYVERLYKSVPTHVKKLE' A
#
# COMPACT_ATOMS: atom_id res chain seq x y z
N PRO A 1 5.30 9.93 -14.04
CA PRO A 1 5.73 8.58 -13.60
C PRO A 1 4.78 8.08 -12.50
N ASP A 2 3.60 7.66 -12.94
CA ASP A 2 2.57 7.10 -12.08
C ASP A 2 2.89 5.61 -11.90
N LEU A 3 3.53 5.32 -10.77
CA LEU A 3 3.74 3.96 -10.28
C LEU A 3 2.40 3.23 -10.30
N SER A 4 2.43 1.99 -10.79
CA SER A 4 1.23 1.16 -10.91
C SER A 4 0.46 1.14 -9.58
N PRO A 5 -0.87 0.99 -9.59
CA PRO A 5 -1.66 0.98 -8.35
C PRO A 5 -1.12 -0.01 -7.31
N ILE A 6 -0.52 -1.13 -7.76
CA ILE A 6 0.18 -2.09 -6.90
C ILE A 6 1.44 -1.52 -6.24
N GLU A 7 2.25 -0.75 -6.95
CA GLU A 7 3.47 -0.13 -6.41
C GLU A 7 3.15 0.99 -5.42
N ASN A 8 2.09 1.76 -5.67
CA ASN A 8 1.59 2.74 -4.70
C ASN A 8 1.07 2.06 -3.43
N ALA A 9 0.38 0.92 -3.56
CA ALA A 9 -0.07 0.13 -2.42
C ALA A 9 1.12 -0.39 -1.58
N TRP A 10 2.16 -0.92 -2.23
CA TRP A 10 3.39 -1.35 -1.55
C TRP A 10 4.13 -0.20 -0.86
N LYS A 11 4.24 0.97 -1.51
CA LYS A 11 4.85 2.17 -0.89
C LYS A 11 4.10 2.62 0.36
N TYR A 12 2.77 2.51 0.36
CA TYR A 12 1.95 2.83 1.52
C TYR A 12 2.24 1.88 2.68
N LEU A 13 2.21 0.56 2.42
CA LEU A 13 2.49 -0.47 3.42
C LEU A 13 3.90 -0.34 4.00
N GLU A 14 4.90 -0.13 3.15
CA GLU A 14 6.28 0.07 3.61
C GLU A 14 6.39 1.28 4.55
N LYS A 15 5.71 2.38 4.22
CA LYS A 15 5.66 3.56 5.11
C LYS A 15 4.99 3.26 6.43
N GLN A 16 3.93 2.47 6.45
CA GLN A 16 3.23 2.13 7.69
C GLN A 16 4.08 1.22 8.58
N VAL A 17 4.68 0.18 8.01
CA VAL A 17 5.60 -0.71 8.74
C VAL A 17 6.81 0.08 9.28
N LYS A 18 7.34 1.04 8.51
CA LYS A 18 8.43 1.93 8.98
C LYS A 18 8.00 2.91 10.08
N LYS A 19 6.71 3.28 10.13
CA LYS A 19 6.14 4.15 11.18
C LYS A 19 5.82 3.39 12.46
N GLN A 20 5.70 2.07 12.42
CA GLN A 20 5.50 1.29 13.62
C GLN A 20 6.67 1.49 14.57
N GLN A 21 6.34 1.73 15.84
CA GLN A 21 7.31 2.05 16.89
C GLN A 21 8.26 0.86 17.15
N GLN A 22 7.78 -0.36 16.91
CA GLN A 22 8.59 -1.57 16.88
C GLN A 22 8.88 -1.95 15.43
N GLN A 23 10.13 -1.80 15.02
CA GLN A 23 10.55 -2.33 13.74
C GLN A 23 10.63 -3.86 13.81
N PRO A 24 10.03 -4.56 12.84
CA PRO A 24 10.14 -6.01 12.76
C PRO A 24 11.61 -6.41 12.64
N LYS A 25 12.06 -7.30 13.52
CA LYS A 25 13.46 -7.74 13.57
C LYS A 25 13.71 -8.98 12.73
N ASN A 26 12.63 -9.68 12.38
CA ASN A 26 12.65 -10.91 11.60
C ASN A 26 11.65 -10.81 10.44
N THR A 27 11.89 -11.59 9.39
CA THR A 27 11.02 -11.66 8.21
C THR A 27 9.59 -12.08 8.57
N ASP A 28 9.41 -12.92 9.60
CA ASP A 28 8.09 -13.36 10.08
C ASP A 28 7.30 -12.20 10.71
N GLU A 29 7.94 -11.41 11.59
CA GLU A 29 7.35 -10.21 12.18
C GLU A 29 7.02 -9.16 11.11
N LEU A 30 7.88 -9.05 10.09
CA LEU A 30 7.67 -8.19 8.92
C LEU A 30 6.42 -8.62 8.16
N TRP A 31 6.26 -9.93 7.94
CA TRP A 31 5.07 -10.50 7.32
C TRP A 31 3.82 -10.34 8.17
N ALA A 32 3.92 -10.50 9.48
CA ALA A 32 2.81 -10.32 10.41
C ALA A 32 2.31 -8.86 10.38
N ALA A 33 3.23 -7.89 10.51
CA ALA A 33 2.92 -6.47 10.44
C ALA A 33 2.34 -6.07 9.07
N LEU A 34 2.89 -6.59 7.97
CA LEU A 34 2.34 -6.37 6.63
C LEU A 34 0.93 -6.94 6.47
N LYS A 35 0.68 -8.17 6.95
CA LYS A 35 -0.65 -8.78 6.90
C LYS A 35 -1.66 -8.00 7.74
N GLU A 36 -1.26 -7.53 8.91
CA GLU A 36 -2.10 -6.72 9.78
C GLU A 36 -2.48 -5.39 9.11
N GLU A 37 -1.49 -4.65 8.59
CA GLU A 37 -1.72 -3.41 7.85
C GLU A 37 -2.52 -3.64 6.56
N TRP A 38 -2.28 -4.75 5.85
CA TRP A 38 -3.03 -5.11 4.64
C TRP A 38 -4.51 -5.37 4.96
N ASN A 39 -4.80 -6.02 6.09
CA ASN A 39 -6.15 -6.35 6.49
C ASN A 39 -6.88 -5.18 7.20
N GLN A 40 -6.20 -4.04 7.40
CA GLN A 40 -6.86 -2.85 7.91
C GLN A 40 -7.83 -2.24 6.89
N LEU A 41 -8.97 -1.78 7.40
CA LEU A 41 -9.96 -1.02 6.64
C LEU A 41 -9.36 0.25 6.01
N SER A 42 -8.38 0.87 6.67
CA SER A 42 -7.62 2.02 6.18
C SER A 42 -6.91 1.73 4.85
N PHE A 43 -6.30 0.54 4.72
CA PHE A 43 -5.61 0.13 3.52
C PHE A 43 -6.59 -0.22 2.40
N THR A 44 -7.68 -0.91 2.72
CA THR A 44 -8.74 -1.25 1.75
C THR A 44 -9.32 0.01 1.09
N GLY A 45 -9.62 1.05 1.88
CA GLY A 45 -10.10 2.33 1.34
C GLY A 45 -9.06 3.06 0.48
N TYR A 46 -7.77 2.94 0.82
CA TYR A 46 -6.68 3.49 0.01
C TYR A 46 -6.55 2.77 -1.34
N VAL A 47 -6.65 1.44 -1.36
CA VAL A 47 -6.61 0.62 -2.57
C VAL A 47 -7.82 0.89 -3.46
N GLU A 48 -9.02 1.04 -2.89
CA GLU A 48 -10.20 1.40 -3.67
C GLU A 48 -10.03 2.77 -4.35
N ARG A 49 -9.46 3.75 -3.64
CA ARG A 49 -9.18 5.08 -4.20
C ARG A 49 -8.13 5.05 -5.29
N LEU A 50 -7.08 4.23 -5.12
CA LEU A 50 -6.09 3.96 -6.17
C LEU A 50 -6.75 3.36 -7.40
N TYR A 51 -7.58 2.33 -7.23
CA TYR A 51 -8.29 1.68 -8.32
C TYR A 51 -9.22 2.64 -9.07
N LYS A 52 -9.97 3.48 -8.35
CA LYS A 52 -10.81 4.55 -8.93
C LYS A 52 -10.00 5.63 -9.68
N SER A 53 -8.72 5.80 -9.37
CA SER A 53 -7.82 6.72 -10.09
C SER A 53 -7.16 6.12 -11.33
N VAL A 54 -7.21 4.79 -11.53
CA VAL A 54 -6.64 4.13 -12.72
C VAL A 54 -7.27 4.60 -14.03
N PRO A 55 -8.62 4.69 -14.18
CA PRO A 55 -9.25 5.15 -15.42
C PRO A 55 -8.81 6.56 -15.83
N THR A 56 -8.58 7.44 -14.85
CA THR A 56 -8.15 8.82 -15.06
C THR A 56 -6.71 8.90 -15.56
N HIS A 57 -5.85 7.95 -15.18
CA HIS A 57 -4.49 7.85 -15.70
C HIS A 57 -4.43 7.25 -17.10
N VAL A 58 -5.28 6.27 -17.40
CA VAL A 58 -5.38 5.70 -18.76
C VAL A 58 -5.85 6.77 -19.76
N LYS A 59 -6.84 7.58 -19.39
CA LYS A 59 -7.29 8.73 -20.21
C LYS A 59 -6.26 9.83 -20.42
N LYS A 60 -5.21 9.88 -19.60
CA LYS A 60 -4.13 10.88 -19.69
C LYS A 60 -3.00 10.42 -20.61
N LEU A 61 -3.03 9.15 -21.04
CA LEU A 61 -2.11 8.56 -22.00
C LEU A 61 -2.69 8.51 -23.43
N GLU A 62 -3.97 8.84 -23.60
CA GLU A 62 -4.60 9.21 -24.90
C GLU A 62 -4.33 10.68 -25.22
#